data_AF-A0A316EEJ6-F1
#
_entry.id   AF-A0A316EEJ6-F1
#
_cell.length_a   1.000
_cell.length_b   1.000
_cell.length_c   1.000
_cell.angle_alpha   90.00
_cell.angle_beta   90.00
_cell.angle_gamma   90.00
#
_symmetry.space_group_name_H-M   'P 1'
#
loop_
_entity.id
_entity.type
_entity.pdbx_description
1 polymer ?
#
loop_
_entity_poly.entity_id
_entity_poly.type
_entity_poly.pdbx_seq_one_letter_code
_entity_poly.pdbx_strand_id
1 'polypeptide(L)'
;MADLVYTRVSTDEQSTQRQTYLLGQAGLIDGADGVRLFSDPATSSKIPALERAGFKKLAGYARPGDRLTVSELYRLCRDLTDILALRTWCQQHQVQLRVLGGALSNFTDLAATDATTTMLVNIVVSVGQFQRDLQNEQTRDGLHAGWAKGNVSGRRPRHTQLGVTDQIRRSYRDDGMSIAALAREHGVSRVAIRTALADLLPNQPEQPTPAAAAAQAIRVEIAGKVASHLTSRTDLGETEQHALHRGRTVRRGQGFSLHVTALPQVHQALLAAAGALDADAAAPADRKAYRIYADRLRLAVQLAALPPDSRPGPPDLSKYDTLLRQPAVP
;
A
#
# COMPACT_ATOMS: atom_id res chain seq x y z
N MET A 1 -31.25 19.96 -17.13
CA MET A 1 -30.58 18.77 -16.56
C MET A 1 -29.72 18.19 -17.67
N ALA A 2 -28.40 18.29 -17.53
CA ALA A 2 -27.45 17.65 -18.43
C ALA A 2 -26.97 16.32 -17.83
N ASP A 3 -26.71 15.33 -18.69
CA ASP A 3 -26.05 14.08 -18.33
C ASP A 3 -24.53 14.24 -18.53
N LEU A 4 -23.82 14.41 -17.43
CA LEU A 4 -22.37 14.54 -17.36
C LEU A 4 -21.77 13.15 -17.28
N VAL A 5 -21.24 12.67 -18.40
CA VAL A 5 -20.69 11.33 -18.50
C VAL A 5 -19.20 11.38 -18.22
N TYR A 6 -18.74 10.63 -17.23
CA TYR A 6 -17.31 10.52 -16.93
C TYR A 6 -16.76 9.14 -17.33
N THR A 7 -15.67 9.15 -18.08
CA THR A 7 -14.93 7.95 -18.49
C THR A 7 -13.49 7.99 -18.02
N ARG A 8 -12.96 6.83 -17.64
CA ARG A 8 -11.52 6.66 -17.38
C ARG A 8 -10.97 5.67 -18.38
N VAL A 9 -10.03 6.14 -19.20
CA VAL A 9 -9.38 5.31 -20.21
C VAL A 9 -8.00 4.93 -19.66
N SER A 10 -7.84 3.68 -19.25
CA SER A 10 -6.52 3.12 -18.92
C SER A 10 -5.78 2.78 -20.23
N THR A 11 -4.47 2.54 -20.17
CA THR A 11 -3.67 2.04 -21.32
C THR A 11 -4.05 0.63 -21.80
N ASP A 12 -5.14 0.07 -21.28
CA ASP A 12 -5.62 -1.28 -21.58
C ASP A 12 -6.87 -1.19 -22.46
N GLU A 13 -6.72 -1.56 -23.73
CA GLU A 13 -7.76 -1.47 -24.77
C GLU A 13 -9.03 -2.26 -24.43
N GLN A 14 -8.90 -3.40 -23.73
CA GLN A 14 -10.06 -4.20 -23.32
C GLN A 14 -10.94 -3.47 -22.30
N SER A 15 -10.34 -2.61 -21.47
CA SER A 15 -11.04 -1.91 -20.40
C SER A 15 -11.99 -0.81 -20.91
N THR A 16 -11.69 -0.28 -22.10
CA THR A 16 -12.42 0.82 -22.74
C THR A 16 -13.67 0.32 -23.46
N GLN A 17 -13.60 -0.83 -24.14
CA GLN A 17 -14.70 -1.39 -24.94
C GLN A 17 -15.97 -1.64 -24.11
N ARG A 18 -15.84 -2.26 -22.93
CA ARG A 18 -16.98 -2.49 -22.02
C ARG A 18 -17.60 -1.17 -21.54
N GLN A 19 -16.77 -0.16 -21.29
CA GLN A 19 -17.20 1.18 -20.86
C GLN A 19 -18.05 1.85 -21.94
N THR A 20 -17.54 1.86 -23.16
CA THR A 20 -18.21 2.40 -24.34
C THR A 20 -19.50 1.63 -24.64
N TYR A 21 -19.51 0.31 -24.49
CA TYR A 21 -20.70 -0.51 -24.70
C TYR A 21 -21.85 -0.14 -23.75
N LEU A 22 -21.60 -0.05 -22.44
CA LEU A 22 -22.62 0.32 -21.46
C LEU A 22 -23.16 1.73 -21.68
N LEU A 23 -22.28 2.68 -22.01
CA LEU A 23 -22.67 4.06 -22.33
C LEU A 23 -23.50 4.11 -23.62
N GLY A 24 -23.11 3.35 -24.64
CA GLY A 24 -23.85 3.21 -25.90
C GLY A 24 -25.26 2.65 -25.68
N GLN A 25 -25.41 1.60 -24.88
CA GLN A 25 -26.73 1.05 -24.53
C GLN A 25 -27.63 2.07 -23.81
N ALA A 26 -27.03 2.97 -23.03
CA ALA A 26 -27.75 4.02 -22.33
C ALA A 26 -28.03 5.27 -23.20
N GLY A 27 -27.58 5.29 -24.47
CA GLY A 27 -27.68 6.46 -25.35
C GLY A 27 -26.75 7.62 -24.97
N LEU A 28 -25.78 7.37 -24.09
CA LEU A 28 -24.88 8.37 -23.50
C LEU A 28 -23.57 8.46 -24.30
N ILE A 29 -23.71 8.80 -25.58
CA ILE A 29 -22.62 8.89 -26.56
C ILE A 29 -22.31 10.34 -26.92
N ASP A 30 -21.17 10.57 -27.56
CA ASP A 30 -20.77 11.90 -28.01
C ASP A 30 -21.78 12.45 -29.03
N GLY A 31 -22.13 13.73 -28.90
CA GLY A 31 -23.12 14.38 -29.76
C GLY A 31 -24.60 14.07 -29.44
N ALA A 32 -24.91 13.26 -28.43
CA ALA A 32 -26.27 13.11 -27.95
C ALA A 32 -26.76 14.38 -27.23
N ASP A 33 -28.04 14.74 -27.44
CA ASP A 33 -28.59 15.95 -26.84
C ASP A 33 -28.60 15.88 -25.30
N GLY A 34 -28.19 16.96 -24.64
CA GLY A 34 -28.03 17.00 -23.19
C GLY A 34 -26.89 16.18 -22.60
N VAL A 35 -26.06 15.50 -23.40
CA VAL A 35 -24.93 14.68 -22.92
C VAL A 35 -23.62 15.45 -23.03
N ARG A 36 -22.81 15.41 -21.97
CA ARG A 36 -21.46 15.96 -21.97
C ARG A 36 -20.44 14.96 -21.48
N LEU A 37 -19.50 14.57 -22.35
CA LEU A 37 -18.46 13.62 -22.05
C LEU A 37 -17.23 14.30 -21.43
N PHE A 38 -16.71 13.70 -20.37
CA PHE A 38 -15.43 14.04 -19.74
C PHE A 38 -14.59 12.77 -19.63
N SER A 39 -13.30 12.88 -19.92
CA SER A 39 -12.39 11.73 -19.88
C SER A 39 -11.04 12.07 -19.24
N ASP A 40 -10.48 11.10 -18.54
CA ASP A 40 -9.09 11.11 -18.07
C ASP A 40 -8.31 9.93 -18.69
N PRO A 41 -7.55 10.17 -19.78
CA PRO A 41 -6.73 9.14 -20.43
C PRO A 41 -5.47 8.84 -19.62
N ALA A 42 -5.00 7.59 -19.68
CA ALA A 42 -3.77 7.10 -19.07
C ALA A 42 -3.60 7.43 -17.57
N THR A 43 -4.71 7.68 -16.86
CA THR A 43 -4.67 8.16 -15.48
C THR A 43 -4.68 6.99 -14.51
N SER A 44 -3.65 6.96 -13.65
CA SER A 44 -3.51 5.95 -12.61
C SER A 44 -4.72 5.99 -11.67
N SER A 45 -5.25 4.82 -11.35
CA SER A 45 -6.25 4.63 -10.29
C SER A 45 -5.74 5.05 -8.90
N LYS A 46 -4.45 5.39 -8.73
CA LYS A 46 -3.92 5.92 -7.46
C LYS A 46 -4.39 7.35 -7.15
N ILE A 47 -4.73 8.13 -8.19
CA ILE A 47 -5.17 9.52 -8.06
C ILE A 47 -6.68 9.53 -7.74
N PRO A 48 -7.10 10.14 -6.60
CA PRO A 48 -8.52 10.27 -6.24
C PRO A 48 -9.34 10.88 -7.37
N ALA A 49 -10.60 10.46 -7.52
CA ALA A 49 -11.47 10.87 -8.62
C ALA A 49 -11.55 12.40 -8.76
N LEU A 50 -11.79 13.10 -7.64
CA LEU A 50 -11.96 14.55 -7.57
C LEU A 50 -10.68 15.34 -7.93
N GLU A 51 -9.50 14.72 -7.85
CA GLU A 51 -8.22 15.40 -8.11
C GLU A 51 -7.82 15.39 -9.59
N ARG A 52 -8.49 14.55 -10.40
CA ARG A 52 -8.14 14.34 -11.81
C ARG A 52 -8.53 15.52 -12.69
N ALA A 53 -7.77 15.74 -13.76
CA ALA A 53 -7.95 16.91 -14.61
C ALA A 53 -9.30 16.89 -15.36
N GLY A 54 -9.71 15.73 -15.88
CA GLY A 54 -11.01 15.53 -16.53
C GLY A 54 -12.16 15.71 -15.55
N PHE A 55 -12.03 15.18 -14.33
CA PHE A 55 -13.04 15.39 -13.29
C PHE A 55 -13.15 16.87 -12.88
N LYS A 56 -12.03 17.58 -12.72
CA LYS A 56 -12.05 19.02 -12.42
C LYS A 56 -12.77 19.84 -13.50
N LYS A 57 -12.62 19.47 -14.77
CA LYS A 57 -13.38 20.07 -15.88
C LYS A 57 -14.87 19.79 -15.76
N LEU A 58 -15.25 18.55 -15.41
CA LEU A 58 -16.63 18.18 -15.14
C LEU A 58 -17.20 19.00 -13.99
N ALA A 59 -16.47 19.09 -12.87
CA ALA A 59 -16.87 19.84 -11.69
C ALA A 59 -17.05 21.34 -11.97
N GLY A 60 -16.22 21.92 -12.86
CA GLY A 60 -16.39 23.32 -13.29
C GLY A 60 -17.57 23.55 -14.23
N TYR A 61 -18.07 22.50 -14.90
CA TYR A 61 -19.24 22.57 -15.78
C TYR A 61 -20.55 22.27 -15.05
N ALA A 62 -20.50 21.40 -14.04
CA ALA A 62 -21.66 20.87 -13.36
C ALA A 62 -22.52 21.96 -12.71
N ARG A 63 -23.84 21.82 -12.87
CA ARG A 63 -24.84 22.69 -12.25
C ARG A 63 -25.75 21.89 -11.33
N PRO A 64 -26.37 22.53 -10.32
CA PRO A 64 -27.42 21.91 -9.53
C PRO A 64 -28.51 21.29 -10.40
N GLY A 65 -28.85 20.04 -10.13
CA GLY A 65 -29.84 19.28 -10.89
C GLY A 65 -29.28 18.54 -12.12
N ASP A 66 -27.98 18.64 -12.42
CA ASP A 66 -27.33 17.77 -13.40
C ASP A 66 -27.13 16.36 -12.85
N ARG A 67 -26.84 15.41 -13.75
CA ARG A 67 -26.58 14.01 -13.41
C ARG A 67 -25.18 13.60 -13.83
N LEU A 68 -24.36 13.17 -12.87
CA LEU A 68 -23.10 12.49 -13.13
C LEU A 68 -23.38 11.01 -13.41
N THR A 69 -23.17 10.58 -14.65
CA THR A 69 -23.31 9.18 -15.05
C THR A 69 -21.96 8.54 -15.30
N VAL A 70 -21.73 7.36 -14.71
CA VAL A 70 -20.55 6.53 -14.94
C VAL A 70 -20.93 5.10 -15.29
N SER A 71 -20.09 4.43 -16.06
CA SER A 71 -20.35 3.03 -16.42
C SER A 71 -20.32 2.11 -15.20
N GLU A 72 -19.28 2.21 -14.36
CA GLU A 72 -19.02 1.32 -13.21
C GLU A 72 -18.29 2.13 -12.14
N LEU A 73 -18.75 2.07 -10.89
CA LEU A 73 -18.24 2.92 -9.80
C LEU A 73 -16.76 2.66 -9.49
N TYR A 74 -16.33 1.40 -9.47
CA TYR A 74 -14.94 1.00 -9.22
C TYR A 74 -13.97 1.35 -10.36
N ARG A 75 -14.46 1.88 -11.49
CA ARG A 75 -13.59 2.46 -12.53
C ARG A 75 -13.30 3.92 -12.31
N LEU A 76 -14.24 4.64 -11.69
CA LEU A 76 -14.08 6.01 -11.25
C LEU A 76 -13.26 6.05 -9.95
N CYS A 77 -13.73 5.32 -8.93
CA CYS A 77 -13.20 5.37 -7.58
C CYS A 77 -12.28 4.19 -7.28
N ARG A 78 -11.17 4.45 -6.58
CA ARG A 78 -10.16 3.42 -6.27
C ARG A 78 -10.48 2.59 -5.03
N ASP A 79 -11.13 3.21 -4.05
CA ASP A 79 -11.41 2.67 -2.74
C ASP A 79 -12.68 3.29 -2.18
N LEU A 80 -13.09 2.80 -1.03
CA LEU A 80 -14.24 3.28 -0.30
C LEU A 80 -14.14 4.79 -0.02
N THR A 81 -13.00 5.26 0.48
CA THR A 81 -12.83 6.68 0.79
C THR A 81 -13.08 7.56 -0.43
N ASP A 82 -12.62 7.14 -1.61
CA ASP A 82 -12.85 7.83 -2.88
C ASP A 82 -14.33 7.78 -3.32
N ILE A 83 -15.05 6.67 -3.08
CA ILE A 83 -16.50 6.57 -3.32
C ILE A 83 -17.28 7.54 -2.42
N LEU A 84 -16.97 7.58 -1.12
CA LEU A 84 -17.65 8.47 -0.18
C LEU A 84 -17.35 9.93 -0.48
N ALA A 85 -16.10 10.27 -0.80
CA ALA A 85 -15.71 11.61 -1.20
C ALA A 85 -16.49 12.08 -2.43
N LEU A 86 -16.61 11.22 -3.45
CA LEU A 86 -17.43 11.51 -4.63
C LEU A 86 -18.90 11.71 -4.27
N ARG A 87 -19.48 10.82 -3.45
CA ARG A 87 -20.87 10.94 -3.02
C ARG A 87 -21.13 12.26 -2.28
N THR A 88 -20.24 12.62 -1.35
CA THR A 88 -20.32 13.88 -0.61
C THR A 88 -20.21 15.08 -1.56
N TRP A 89 -19.32 15.02 -2.54
CA TRP A 89 -19.22 16.06 -3.56
C TRP A 89 -20.52 16.20 -4.36
N CYS A 90 -21.10 15.09 -4.85
CA CYS A 90 -22.38 15.10 -5.56
C CYS A 90 -23.51 15.72 -4.73
N GLN A 91 -23.58 15.39 -3.43
CA GLN A 91 -24.56 15.95 -2.50
C GLN A 91 -24.39 17.47 -2.32
N GLN A 92 -23.17 17.93 -2.11
CA GLN A 92 -22.86 19.36 -1.92
C GLN A 92 -23.20 20.19 -3.16
N HIS A 93 -23.01 19.62 -4.35
CA HIS A 93 -23.26 20.28 -5.62
C HIS A 93 -24.66 20.02 -6.19
N GLN A 94 -25.52 19.28 -5.47
CA GLN A 94 -26.86 18.88 -5.90
C GLN A 94 -26.86 18.17 -7.26
N VAL A 95 -25.85 17.33 -7.49
CA VAL A 95 -25.66 16.51 -8.69
C VAL A 95 -26.09 15.09 -8.38
N GLN A 96 -26.91 14.48 -9.23
CA GLN A 96 -27.29 13.07 -9.09
C GLN A 96 -26.13 12.16 -9.48
N LEU A 97 -25.91 11.06 -8.77
CA LEU A 97 -24.90 10.07 -9.11
C LEU A 97 -25.55 8.80 -9.67
N ARG A 98 -25.34 8.52 -10.95
CA ARG A 98 -25.87 7.33 -11.64
C ARG A 98 -24.72 6.39 -12.04
N VAL A 99 -24.91 5.09 -11.79
CA VAL A 99 -23.99 4.03 -12.21
C VAL A 99 -24.74 3.10 -13.14
N LEU A 100 -24.16 2.73 -14.29
CA LEU A 100 -24.85 1.88 -15.28
C LEU A 100 -24.66 0.38 -15.05
N GLY A 101 -23.58 -0.03 -14.39
CA GLY A 101 -23.19 -1.43 -14.24
C GLY A 101 -22.74 -1.82 -12.84
N GLY A 102 -22.88 -3.10 -12.53
CA GLY A 102 -22.51 -3.70 -11.25
C GLY A 102 -23.64 -3.65 -10.21
N ALA A 103 -23.33 -4.01 -8.97
CA ALA A 103 -24.33 -4.14 -7.89
C ALA A 103 -25.10 -2.85 -7.54
N LEU A 104 -24.61 -1.70 -8.01
CA LEU A 104 -25.21 -0.39 -7.77
C LEU A 104 -25.98 0.17 -8.98
N SER A 105 -26.14 -0.60 -10.07
CA SER A 105 -26.78 -0.11 -11.30
C SER A 105 -28.28 0.18 -11.16
N ASN A 106 -28.92 -0.46 -10.18
CA ASN A 106 -30.38 -0.34 -9.97
C ASN A 106 -30.76 0.90 -9.16
N PHE A 107 -29.78 1.67 -8.69
CA PHE A 107 -30.03 2.92 -7.96
C PHE A 107 -30.15 4.09 -8.95
N THR A 108 -31.26 4.80 -8.88
CA THR A 108 -31.52 5.99 -9.71
C THR A 108 -30.58 7.14 -9.36
N ASP A 109 -30.29 7.32 -8.07
CA ASP A 109 -29.36 8.33 -7.56
C ASP A 109 -28.64 7.83 -6.30
N LEU A 110 -27.35 7.51 -6.42
CA LEU A 110 -26.50 7.11 -5.30
C LEU A 110 -26.16 8.28 -4.36
N ALA A 111 -26.32 9.53 -4.82
CA ALA A 111 -26.10 10.71 -4.00
C ALA A 111 -27.32 11.04 -3.12
N ALA A 112 -28.47 10.40 -3.37
CA ALA A 112 -29.68 10.63 -2.60
C ALA A 112 -29.44 10.42 -1.09
N THR A 113 -30.06 11.29 -0.30
CA THR A 113 -29.89 11.37 1.16
C THR A 113 -30.99 10.65 1.93
N ASP A 114 -31.86 9.91 1.25
CA ASP A 114 -32.86 9.09 1.93
C ASP A 114 -32.20 7.95 2.71
N ALA A 115 -32.85 7.53 3.79
CA ALA A 115 -32.31 6.55 4.72
C ALA A 115 -32.02 5.21 4.04
N THR A 116 -32.90 4.79 3.10
CA THR A 116 -32.80 3.52 2.39
C THR A 116 -31.59 3.49 1.46
N THR A 117 -31.45 4.51 0.60
CA THR A 117 -30.28 4.63 -0.30
C THR A 117 -28.99 4.74 0.50
N THR A 118 -28.99 5.54 1.57
CA THR A 118 -27.80 5.69 2.42
C THR A 118 -27.40 4.35 3.07
N MET A 119 -28.35 3.59 3.60
CA MET A 119 -28.08 2.26 4.17
C MET A 119 -27.56 1.29 3.12
N LEU A 120 -28.22 1.18 1.96
CA LEU A 120 -27.84 0.23 0.92
C LEU A 120 -26.48 0.55 0.30
N VAL A 121 -26.22 1.83 0.03
CA VAL A 121 -24.90 2.29 -0.42
C VAL A 121 -23.85 1.88 0.58
N ASN A 122 -24.04 2.18 1.87
CA ASN A 122 -23.10 1.83 2.94
C ASN A 122 -22.85 0.31 3.04
N ILE A 123 -23.88 -0.53 2.88
CA ILE A 123 -23.74 -1.99 2.89
C ILE A 123 -22.89 -2.46 1.71
N VAL A 124 -23.22 -2.07 0.49
CA VAL A 124 -22.48 -2.51 -0.71
C VAL A 124 -21.03 -2.05 -0.66
N VAL A 125 -20.83 -0.81 -0.23
CA VAL A 125 -19.52 -0.24 0.07
C VAL A 125 -18.74 -1.07 1.09
N SER A 126 -19.39 -1.50 2.17
CA SER A 126 -18.77 -2.26 3.25
C SER A 126 -18.38 -3.66 2.78
N VAL A 127 -19.25 -4.31 2.01
CA VAL A 127 -18.97 -5.61 1.38
C VAL A 127 -17.79 -5.50 0.41
N GLY A 128 -17.75 -4.46 -0.42
CA GLY A 128 -16.63 -4.21 -1.33
C GLY A 128 -15.32 -3.87 -0.62
N GLN A 129 -15.37 -3.32 0.59
CA GLN A 129 -14.20 -3.13 1.44
C GLN A 129 -13.75 -4.46 2.06
N PHE A 130 -14.68 -5.24 2.62
CA PHE A 130 -14.42 -6.57 3.17
C PHE A 130 -13.73 -7.49 2.15
N GLN A 131 -14.24 -7.56 0.91
CA GLN A 131 -13.65 -8.39 -0.14
C GLN A 131 -12.21 -7.97 -0.47
N ARG A 132 -11.93 -6.66 -0.53
CA ARG A 132 -10.57 -6.15 -0.78
C ARG A 132 -9.62 -6.49 0.36
N ASP A 133 -10.08 -6.36 1.60
CA ASP A 133 -9.28 -6.70 2.77
C ASP A 133 -8.97 -8.20 2.83
N LEU A 134 -9.97 -9.06 2.53
CA LEU A 134 -9.79 -10.51 2.44
C LEU A 134 -8.78 -10.89 1.34
N GLN A 135 -8.85 -10.27 0.16
CA GLN A 135 -7.89 -10.51 -0.92
C GLN A 135 -6.45 -10.13 -0.50
N ASN A 136 -6.31 -9.02 0.23
CA ASN A 136 -5.02 -8.58 0.76
C ASN A 136 -4.49 -9.56 1.82
N GLU A 137 -5.36 -10.06 2.71
CA GLU A 137 -5.03 -11.06 3.72
C GLU A 137 -4.51 -12.35 3.06
N GLN A 138 -5.28 -12.92 2.13
CA GLN A 138 -4.87 -14.11 1.37
C GLN A 138 -3.56 -13.92 0.62
N THR A 139 -3.32 -12.73 0.06
CA THR A 139 -2.05 -12.42 -0.61
C THR A 139 -0.88 -12.44 0.37
N ARG A 140 -1.08 -11.90 1.58
CA ARG A 140 -0.05 -11.90 2.63
C ARG A 140 0.23 -13.31 3.13
N ASP A 141 -0.81 -14.11 3.32
CA ASP A 141 -0.68 -15.52 3.71
C ASP A 141 0.07 -16.31 2.65
N GLY A 142 -0.24 -16.09 1.37
CA GLY A 142 0.50 -16.69 0.25
C GLY A 142 1.98 -16.27 0.21
N LEU A 143 2.27 -15.00 0.46
CA LEU A 143 3.65 -14.50 0.57
C LEU A 143 4.39 -15.13 1.76
N HIS A 144 3.74 -15.23 2.92
CA HIS A 144 4.31 -15.85 4.12
C HIS A 144 4.56 -17.34 3.89
N ALA A 145 3.63 -18.05 3.25
CA ALA A 145 3.80 -19.45 2.87
C ALA A 145 4.96 -19.62 1.86
N GLY A 146 5.12 -18.68 0.93
CA GLY A 146 6.27 -18.65 0.03
C GLY A 146 7.59 -18.44 0.76
N TRP A 147 7.66 -17.49 1.70
CA TRP A 147 8.85 -17.23 2.51
C TRP A 147 9.21 -18.41 3.40
N ALA A 148 8.22 -19.10 3.98
CA ALA A 148 8.44 -20.33 4.76
C ALA A 148 9.04 -21.46 3.90
N LYS A 149 8.74 -21.49 2.60
CA LYS A 149 9.36 -22.40 1.61
C LYS A 149 10.72 -21.93 1.10
N GLY A 150 11.26 -20.82 1.62
CA GLY A 150 12.54 -20.25 1.19
C GLY A 150 12.48 -19.39 -0.07
N ASN A 151 11.28 -19.08 -0.61
CA ASN A 151 11.18 -18.22 -1.78
C ASN A 151 11.52 -16.77 -1.40
N VAL A 152 12.47 -16.17 -2.12
CA VAL A 152 12.83 -14.76 -1.92
C VAL A 152 12.01 -13.89 -2.87
N SER A 153 11.22 -12.97 -2.33
CA SER A 153 10.47 -11.99 -3.10
C SER A 153 11.36 -10.83 -3.56
N GLY A 154 11.05 -10.23 -4.71
CA GLY A 154 11.74 -9.06 -5.26
C GLY A 154 12.58 -9.36 -6.51
N ARG A 155 13.21 -8.31 -7.06
CA ARG A 155 14.04 -8.41 -8.26
C ARG A 155 15.32 -9.18 -7.92
N ARG A 156 15.54 -10.31 -8.60
CA ARG A 156 16.80 -11.08 -8.48
C ARG A 156 18.00 -10.17 -8.78
N PRO A 157 19.09 -10.24 -7.99
CA PRO A 157 20.30 -9.49 -8.28
C PRO A 157 20.83 -9.79 -9.69
N ARG A 158 21.40 -8.78 -10.36
CA ARG A 158 21.88 -8.91 -11.75
C ARG A 158 22.96 -9.99 -11.90
N HIS A 159 23.84 -10.16 -10.91
CA HIS A 159 24.86 -11.21 -10.92
C HIS A 159 24.24 -12.62 -10.89
N THR A 160 23.12 -12.81 -10.18
CA THR A 160 22.35 -14.07 -10.15
C THR A 160 21.66 -14.34 -11.49
N GLN A 161 21.20 -13.29 -12.18
CA GLN A 161 20.64 -13.41 -13.52
C GLN A 161 21.70 -13.77 -14.57
N LEU A 162 22.93 -13.29 -14.40
CA LEU A 162 24.06 -13.59 -15.26
C LEU A 162 24.74 -14.94 -14.96
N GLY A 163 24.36 -15.62 -13.87
CA GLY A 163 24.94 -16.92 -13.48
C GLY A 163 26.40 -16.85 -13.00
N VAL A 164 26.94 -15.65 -12.75
CA VAL A 164 28.37 -15.44 -12.45
C VAL A 164 28.71 -15.42 -10.95
N THR A 165 27.75 -15.73 -10.08
CA THR A 165 27.92 -15.65 -8.61
C THR A 165 29.12 -16.44 -8.11
N ASP A 166 29.29 -17.68 -8.57
CA ASP A 166 30.37 -18.56 -8.11
C ASP A 166 31.73 -18.19 -8.71
N GLN A 167 31.73 -17.58 -9.90
CA GLN A 167 32.95 -17.03 -10.50
C GLN A 167 33.42 -15.80 -9.73
N ILE A 168 32.51 -14.85 -9.43
CA ILE A 168 32.79 -13.67 -8.61
C ILE A 168 33.34 -14.08 -7.23
N ARG A 169 32.75 -15.11 -6.60
CA ARG A 169 33.18 -15.62 -5.29
C ARG A 169 34.56 -16.26 -5.33
N ARG A 170 34.87 -17.06 -6.35
CA ARG A 170 36.20 -17.66 -6.56
C ARG A 170 37.25 -16.59 -6.83
N SER A 171 37.02 -15.68 -7.76
CA SER A 171 37.99 -14.62 -8.09
C SER A 171 38.22 -13.63 -6.96
N TYR A 172 37.25 -13.44 -6.06
CA TYR A 172 37.48 -12.68 -4.83
C TYR A 172 38.36 -13.45 -3.82
N ARG A 173 38.12 -14.76 -3.64
CA ARG A 173 38.81 -15.59 -2.63
C ARG A 173 40.21 -16.01 -3.07
N ASP A 174 40.33 -16.49 -4.30
CA ASP A 174 41.48 -17.22 -4.81
C ASP A 174 42.43 -16.28 -5.57
N ASP A 175 41.86 -15.35 -6.36
CA ASP A 175 42.62 -14.40 -7.17
C ASP A 175 42.82 -13.03 -6.48
N GLY A 176 42.20 -12.82 -5.30
CA GLY A 176 42.31 -11.58 -4.51
C GLY A 176 41.75 -10.33 -5.20
N MET A 177 40.83 -10.49 -6.17
CA MET A 177 40.33 -9.37 -6.97
C MET A 177 39.48 -8.40 -6.14
N SER A 178 39.69 -7.10 -6.34
CA SER A 178 38.90 -6.08 -5.65
C SER A 178 37.44 -6.03 -6.14
N ILE A 179 36.53 -5.62 -5.26
CA ILE A 179 35.11 -5.37 -5.58
C ILE A 179 34.94 -4.46 -6.80
N ALA A 180 35.83 -3.47 -6.96
CA ALA A 180 35.81 -2.55 -8.09
C ALA A 180 36.25 -3.19 -9.41
N ALA A 181 37.19 -4.14 -9.36
CA ALA A 181 37.62 -4.90 -10.55
C ALA A 181 36.51 -5.85 -11.01
N LEU A 182 35.94 -6.64 -10.10
CA LEU A 182 34.84 -7.58 -10.37
C LEU A 182 33.59 -6.87 -10.93
N ALA A 183 33.29 -5.66 -10.43
CA ALA A 183 32.18 -4.86 -10.94
C ALA A 183 32.37 -4.45 -12.41
N ARG A 184 33.59 -4.09 -12.80
CA ARG A 184 33.91 -3.70 -14.19
C ARG A 184 33.92 -4.91 -15.11
N GLU A 185 34.54 -6.00 -14.67
CA GLU A 185 34.65 -7.25 -15.43
C GLU A 185 33.28 -7.83 -15.80
N HIS A 186 32.35 -7.87 -14.85
CA HIS A 186 31.03 -8.45 -15.05
C HIS A 186 29.94 -7.44 -15.44
N GLY A 187 30.27 -6.16 -15.65
CA GLY A 187 29.29 -5.14 -16.06
C GLY A 187 28.13 -4.93 -15.06
N VAL A 188 28.39 -5.13 -13.76
CA VAL A 188 27.40 -5.01 -12.67
C VAL A 188 27.81 -3.93 -11.68
N SER A 189 26.85 -3.39 -10.92
CA SER A 189 27.16 -2.37 -9.93
C SER A 189 28.01 -2.93 -8.78
N ARG A 190 28.85 -2.10 -8.16
CA ARG A 190 29.62 -2.48 -6.95
C ARG A 190 28.71 -2.99 -5.83
N VAL A 191 27.49 -2.48 -5.74
CA VAL A 191 26.46 -2.95 -4.79
C VAL A 191 26.08 -4.39 -5.09
N ALA A 192 25.88 -4.76 -6.35
CA ALA A 192 25.56 -6.13 -6.74
C ALA A 192 26.71 -7.11 -6.44
N ILE A 193 27.97 -6.70 -6.61
CA ILE A 193 29.15 -7.51 -6.22
C ILE A 193 29.21 -7.65 -4.69
N ARG A 194 29.02 -6.56 -3.94
CA ARG A 194 28.96 -6.61 -2.46
C ARG A 194 27.87 -7.52 -1.94
N THR A 195 26.71 -7.58 -2.61
CA THR A 195 25.64 -8.53 -2.27
C THR A 195 26.05 -9.99 -2.54
N ALA A 196 26.80 -10.25 -3.62
CA ALA A 196 27.29 -11.60 -3.94
C ALA A 196 28.39 -12.08 -2.95
N LEU A 197 29.20 -11.15 -2.46
CA LEU A 197 30.33 -11.38 -1.56
C LEU A 197 30.00 -11.10 -0.08
N ALA A 198 28.72 -10.93 0.28
CA ALA A 198 28.30 -10.45 1.59
C ALA A 198 28.91 -11.26 2.76
N ASP A 199 29.08 -12.57 2.56
CA ASP A 199 29.60 -13.51 3.58
C ASP A 199 31.14 -13.60 3.59
N LEU A 200 31.84 -12.98 2.63
CA LEU A 200 33.29 -13.10 2.40
C LEU A 200 34.09 -11.80 2.71
N LEU A 201 33.42 -10.70 3.03
CA LEU A 201 34.07 -9.41 3.26
C LEU A 201 34.59 -9.29 4.72
N PRO A 202 35.91 -9.13 4.95
CA PRO A 202 36.46 -8.83 6.27
C PRO A 202 36.15 -7.37 6.64
N ASN A 203 35.78 -7.13 7.90
CA ASN A 203 35.34 -5.84 8.45
C ASN A 203 33.95 -5.40 7.99
N GLN A 204 32.91 -6.01 8.57
CA GLN A 204 31.76 -5.20 8.98
C GLN A 204 32.24 -4.29 10.13
N PRO A 205 31.84 -3.01 10.21
CA PRO A 205 31.87 -2.33 11.51
C PRO A 205 31.09 -3.23 12.48
N GLU A 206 31.73 -3.62 13.58
CA GLU A 206 31.27 -4.63 14.54
C GLU A 206 29.74 -4.69 14.64
N GLN A 207 29.15 -5.79 14.17
CA GLN A 207 27.94 -6.27 14.83
C GLN A 207 28.38 -6.75 16.22
N PRO A 208 27.80 -6.23 17.30
CA PRO A 208 28.25 -6.59 18.64
C PRO A 208 28.12 -8.10 18.87
N THR A 209 29.22 -8.68 19.37
CA THR A 209 29.40 -10.10 19.72
C THR A 209 28.27 -10.63 20.61
N PRO A 210 27.82 -11.89 20.44
CA PRO A 210 26.74 -12.48 21.22
C PRO A 210 27.23 -12.87 22.63
N ALA A 211 27.32 -11.87 23.50
CA ALA A 211 27.62 -12.06 24.92
C ALA A 211 26.70 -11.18 25.79
N ALA A 212 25.41 -11.16 25.46
CA ALA A 212 24.32 -10.82 26.38
C ALA A 212 23.03 -11.28 25.73
N ALA A 213 22.48 -12.40 26.17
CA ALA A 213 21.11 -12.74 25.82
C ALA A 213 20.18 -11.73 26.50
N ALA A 214 19.83 -10.64 25.81
CA ALA A 214 18.60 -9.87 26.03
C ALA A 214 18.47 -8.75 24.98
N ALA A 215 17.31 -8.72 24.31
CA ALA A 215 16.85 -7.75 23.31
C ALA A 215 17.45 -7.88 21.89
N GLN A 216 16.81 -8.72 21.07
CA GLN A 216 16.95 -8.62 19.60
C GLN A 216 16.40 -7.27 19.13
N ALA A 217 17.10 -6.61 18.20
CA ALA A 217 16.59 -5.39 17.58
C ALA A 217 15.31 -5.71 16.81
N ILE A 218 14.26 -4.93 17.07
CA ILE A 218 12.97 -5.04 16.40
C ILE A 218 12.84 -3.93 15.36
N ARG A 219 12.10 -4.21 14.28
CA ARG A 219 11.80 -3.22 13.26
C ARG A 219 10.37 -2.71 13.44
N VAL A 220 10.22 -1.41 13.64
CA VAL A 220 8.92 -0.77 13.82
C VAL A 220 8.72 0.34 12.79
N GLU A 221 7.51 0.42 12.23
CA GLU A 221 7.11 1.49 11.32
C GLU A 221 6.52 2.67 12.12
N ILE A 222 7.23 3.80 12.11
CA ILE A 222 6.84 5.05 12.74
C ILE A 222 6.08 5.91 11.72
N ALA A 223 4.90 6.42 12.10
CA ALA A 223 4.13 7.32 11.24
C ALA A 223 4.88 8.66 11.03
N GLY A 224 4.80 9.24 9.83
CA GLY A 224 5.56 10.44 9.47
C GLY A 224 5.36 11.62 10.43
N LYS A 225 4.17 11.80 10.98
CA LYS A 225 3.90 12.83 12.01
C LYS A 225 4.73 12.62 13.28
N VAL A 226 4.78 11.39 13.77
CA VAL A 226 5.58 11.01 14.94
C VAL A 226 7.08 11.12 14.61
N ALA A 227 7.49 10.67 13.43
CA ALA A 227 8.88 10.75 12.98
C ALA A 227 9.35 12.22 12.84
N SER A 228 8.54 13.11 12.25
CA SER A 228 8.83 14.53 12.14
C SER A 228 8.95 15.20 13.52
N HIS A 229 8.02 14.90 14.43
CA HIS A 229 8.07 15.40 15.80
C HIS A 229 9.35 14.98 16.52
N LEU A 230 9.72 13.70 16.43
CA LEU A 230 10.94 13.17 17.05
C LEU A 230 12.21 13.75 16.43
N THR A 231 12.23 13.95 15.10
CA THR A 231 13.40 14.53 14.41
C THR A 231 13.59 16.02 14.74
N SER A 232 12.53 16.73 15.15
CA SER A 232 12.61 18.14 15.59
C SER A 232 13.05 18.32 17.04
N ARG A 233 13.16 17.25 17.83
CA ARG A 233 13.61 17.31 19.22
C ARG A 233 15.13 17.30 19.32
N THR A 234 15.67 18.14 20.20
CA THR A 234 17.12 18.25 20.47
C THR A 234 17.55 17.54 21.76
N ASP A 235 16.59 17.02 22.53
CA ASP A 235 16.80 16.41 23.85
C ASP A 235 16.67 14.88 23.83
N LEU A 236 16.74 14.27 22.64
CA LEU A 236 16.85 12.82 22.48
C LEU A 236 18.28 12.36 22.79
N GLY A 237 18.42 11.17 23.38
CA GLY A 237 19.72 10.53 23.56
C GLY A 237 20.40 10.17 22.24
N GLU A 238 21.72 9.96 22.28
CA GLU A 238 22.53 9.66 21.09
C GLU A 238 22.06 8.39 20.36
N THR A 239 21.57 7.39 21.11
CA THR A 239 21.09 6.12 20.55
C THR A 239 19.78 6.27 19.77
N GLU A 240 18.87 7.13 20.25
CA GLU A 240 17.60 7.46 19.65
C GLU A 240 17.80 8.28 18.38
N GLN A 241 18.69 9.28 18.44
CA GLN A 241 19.07 10.10 17.29
C GLN A 241 19.70 9.23 16.19
N HIS A 242 20.62 8.34 16.56
CA HIS A 242 21.25 7.41 15.61
C HIS A 242 20.25 6.45 14.97
N ALA A 243 19.30 5.93 15.76
CA ALA A 243 18.23 5.05 15.27
C ALA A 243 17.29 5.76 14.27
N LEU A 244 16.91 7.01 14.56
CA LEU A 244 16.12 7.83 13.64
C LEU A 244 16.88 8.14 12.35
N HIS A 245 18.16 8.52 12.46
CA HIS A 245 19.01 8.86 11.31
C HIS A 245 19.26 7.64 10.40
N ARG A 246 19.41 6.44 10.96
CA ARG A 246 19.53 5.19 10.18
C ARG A 246 18.19 4.62 9.70
N GLY A 247 17.08 5.22 10.11
CA GLY A 247 15.74 4.81 9.70
C GLY A 247 15.55 4.92 8.18
N ARG A 248 14.85 3.95 7.60
CA ARG A 248 14.52 3.96 6.17
C ARG A 248 13.18 4.63 5.94
N THR A 249 13.19 5.81 5.31
CA THR A 249 11.99 6.52 4.89
C THR A 249 11.29 5.81 3.73
N VAL A 250 9.98 5.61 3.86
CA VAL A 250 9.09 5.09 2.81
C VAL A 250 8.00 6.12 2.55
N ARG A 251 7.96 6.66 1.33
CA ARG A 251 6.95 7.65 0.93
C ARG A 251 5.64 6.95 0.54
N ARG A 252 4.51 7.45 1.06
CA ARG A 252 3.14 7.00 0.75
C ARG A 252 2.28 8.22 0.46
N GLY A 253 2.16 8.59 -0.82
CA GLY A 253 1.42 9.81 -1.23
C GLY A 253 2.08 11.08 -0.70
N GLN A 254 1.29 11.98 -0.09
CA GLN A 254 1.77 13.21 0.57
C GLN A 254 2.43 12.94 1.94
N GLY A 255 2.33 11.71 2.46
CA GLY A 255 2.91 11.30 3.74
C GLY A 255 4.15 10.42 3.59
N PHE A 256 4.83 10.17 4.70
CA PHE A 256 5.90 9.18 4.79
C PHE A 256 5.75 8.34 6.06
N SER A 257 6.40 7.19 6.09
CA SER A 257 6.68 6.44 7.31
C SER A 257 8.17 6.19 7.42
N LEU A 258 8.66 6.10 8.65
CA LEU A 258 10.05 5.83 8.96
C LEU A 258 10.15 4.42 9.53
N HIS A 259 10.84 3.52 8.83
CA HIS A 259 11.16 2.20 9.34
C HIS A 259 12.44 2.27 10.18
N VAL A 260 12.30 2.13 11.50
CA VAL A 260 13.43 2.13 12.42
C VAL A 260 13.65 0.71 12.92
N THR A 261 14.90 0.24 12.87
CA THR A 261 15.31 -1.04 13.45
C THR A 261 16.21 -0.73 14.64
N ALA A 262 15.72 -0.96 15.86
CA ALA A 262 16.45 -0.67 17.09
C ALA A 262 16.04 -1.62 18.22
N LEU A 263 16.74 -1.57 19.35
CA LEU A 263 16.34 -2.32 20.54
C LEU A 263 14.95 -1.85 21.03
N PRO A 264 14.13 -2.75 21.61
CA PRO A 264 12.85 -2.39 22.22
C PRO A 264 12.93 -1.18 23.16
N GLN A 265 13.99 -1.07 23.96
CA GLN A 265 14.21 0.04 24.88
C GLN A 265 14.37 1.38 24.15
N VAL A 266 15.08 1.41 23.02
CA VAL A 266 15.22 2.61 22.17
C VAL A 266 13.86 3.01 21.59
N HIS A 267 13.06 2.03 21.16
CA HIS A 267 11.70 2.32 20.69
C HIS A 267 10.77 2.84 21.80
N GLN A 268 10.90 2.33 23.04
CA GLN A 268 10.17 2.82 24.20
C GLN A 268 10.57 4.25 24.56
N ALA A 269 11.87 4.58 24.51
CA ALA A 269 12.37 5.94 24.71
C ALA A 269 11.84 6.90 23.63
N LEU A 270 11.85 6.50 22.36
CA LEU A 270 11.26 7.25 21.26
C LEU A 270 9.74 7.43 21.42
N LEU A 271 9.02 6.43 21.92
CA LEU A 271 7.57 6.52 22.18
C LEU A 271 7.29 7.48 23.34
N ALA A 272 8.05 7.41 24.44
CA ALA A 272 7.94 8.33 25.56
C ALA A 272 8.23 9.78 25.13
N ALA A 273 9.26 9.98 24.31
CA ALA A 273 9.58 11.28 23.71
C ALA A 273 8.49 11.79 22.73
N ALA A 274 7.60 10.93 22.25
CA ALA A 274 6.46 11.32 21.44
C ALA A 274 5.18 11.59 22.27
N GLY A 275 5.23 11.48 23.60
CA GLY A 275 4.05 11.55 24.48
C GLY A 275 3.22 12.83 24.37
N ALA A 276 3.83 13.96 23.97
CA ALA A 276 3.12 15.20 23.69
C ALA A 276 2.06 15.06 22.59
N LEU A 277 2.19 14.08 21.70
CA LEU A 277 1.23 13.80 20.63
C LEU A 277 -0.01 13.02 21.11
N ASP A 278 0.01 12.44 22.31
CA ASP A 278 -1.15 11.74 22.90
C ASP A 278 -1.98 12.61 23.85
N ALA A 279 -1.50 13.81 24.18
CA ALA A 279 -2.18 14.74 25.08
C ALA A 279 -3.57 15.15 24.55
N ASP A 280 -4.53 15.42 25.44
CA ASP A 280 -5.89 15.82 25.03
C ASP A 280 -5.94 17.11 24.22
N ALA A 281 -4.95 17.99 24.41
CA ALA A 281 -4.77 19.21 23.62
C ALA A 281 -4.19 18.96 22.22
N ALA A 282 -3.71 17.75 21.91
CA ALA A 282 -3.15 17.40 20.61
C ALA A 282 -4.22 17.10 19.56
N ALA A 283 -3.92 17.39 18.29
CA ALA A 283 -4.85 17.17 17.21
C ALA A 283 -5.25 15.67 17.10
N PRO A 284 -6.50 15.34 16.73
CA PRO A 284 -6.96 13.95 16.62
C PRO A 284 -6.05 13.06 15.73
N ALA A 285 -5.45 13.65 14.70
CA ALA A 285 -4.51 12.97 13.81
C ALA A 285 -3.16 12.63 14.47
N ASP A 286 -2.71 13.43 15.42
CA ASP A 286 -1.45 13.22 16.14
C ASP A 286 -1.64 12.13 17.21
N ARG A 287 -2.75 12.18 17.94
CA ARG A 287 -3.17 11.12 18.87
C ARG A 287 -3.31 9.76 18.17
N LYS A 288 -3.94 9.74 16.99
CA LYS A 288 -4.03 8.53 16.16
C LYS A 288 -2.66 8.01 15.73
N ALA A 289 -1.75 8.89 15.32
CA ALA A 289 -0.41 8.51 14.88
C ALA A 289 0.44 7.95 16.06
N TYR A 290 0.32 8.54 17.24
CA TYR A 290 0.94 8.05 18.48
C TYR A 290 0.44 6.65 18.85
N ARG A 291 -0.88 6.43 18.89
CA ARG A 291 -1.48 5.11 19.20
C ARG A 291 -1.03 4.04 18.23
N ILE A 292 -1.00 4.34 16.92
CA ILE A 292 -0.50 3.42 15.91
C ILE A 292 0.96 3.02 16.18
N TYR A 293 1.80 3.97 16.59
CA TYR A 293 3.19 3.66 16.94
C TYR A 293 3.28 2.79 18.21
N ALA A 294 2.52 3.12 19.24
CA ALA A 294 2.44 2.36 20.49
C ALA A 294 1.98 0.91 20.26
N ASP A 295 0.93 0.69 19.47
CA ASP A 295 0.39 -0.64 19.18
C ASP A 295 1.36 -1.48 18.36
N ARG A 296 2.02 -0.87 17.36
CA ARG A 296 3.06 -1.55 16.56
C ARG A 296 4.26 -1.95 17.40
N LEU A 297 4.68 -1.09 18.33
CA LEU A 297 5.76 -1.40 19.27
C LEU A 297 5.36 -2.56 20.18
N ARG A 298 4.16 -2.50 20.79
CA ARG A 298 3.65 -3.58 21.65
C ARG A 298 3.66 -4.92 20.93
N LEU A 299 3.14 -4.96 19.71
CA LEU A 299 3.06 -6.18 18.90
C LEU A 299 4.45 -6.68 18.49
N ALA A 300 5.36 -5.80 18.10
CA ALA A 300 6.74 -6.16 17.74
C ALA A 300 7.53 -6.72 18.93
N VAL A 301 7.33 -6.17 20.14
CA VAL A 301 7.95 -6.66 21.38
C VAL A 301 7.38 -8.03 21.76
N GLN A 302 6.06 -8.21 21.68
CA GLN A 302 5.40 -9.50 21.93
C GLN A 302 5.91 -10.59 20.98
N LEU A 303 6.04 -10.29 19.68
CA LEU A 303 6.57 -11.23 18.69
C LEU A 303 8.05 -11.56 18.92
N ALA A 304 8.84 -10.58 19.37
CA ALA A 304 10.26 -10.79 19.66
C ALA A 304 10.51 -11.62 20.93
N ALA A 305 9.57 -11.60 21.88
CA ALA A 305 9.63 -12.35 23.14
C ALA A 305 9.23 -13.83 23.01
N LEU A 306 8.61 -14.24 21.90
CA LEU A 306 8.26 -15.64 21.66
C LEU A 306 9.52 -16.48 21.35
N PRO A 307 9.69 -17.66 21.99
CA PRO A 307 10.72 -18.62 21.63
C PRO A 307 10.66 -18.94 20.13
N PRO A 308 11.80 -19.16 19.44
CA PRO A 308 11.83 -19.36 18.00
C PRO A 308 10.84 -20.43 17.50
N ASP A 309 10.59 -21.48 18.29
CA ASP A 309 9.66 -22.58 17.98
C ASP A 309 8.18 -22.31 18.29
N SER A 310 7.87 -21.26 19.06
CA SER A 310 6.48 -20.87 19.42
C SER A 310 6.08 -19.50 18.86
N ARG A 311 6.95 -18.89 18.06
CA ARG A 311 6.54 -17.91 17.05
C ARG A 311 5.50 -18.62 16.17
N PRO A 312 4.36 -17.99 15.83
CA PRO A 312 3.35 -18.63 15.02
C PRO A 312 3.99 -19.17 13.74
N GLY A 313 4.13 -20.50 13.68
CA GLY A 313 4.51 -21.22 12.48
C GLY A 313 3.41 -21.08 11.44
N PRO A 314 3.70 -21.38 10.15
CA PRO A 314 2.67 -21.38 9.12
C PRO A 314 1.49 -22.24 9.59
N PRO A 315 0.24 -21.83 9.32
CA PRO A 315 -0.94 -22.59 9.73
C PRO A 315 -0.82 -24.04 9.24
N ASP A 316 -1.22 -25.02 10.07
CA ASP A 316 -1.25 -26.43 9.67
C ASP A 316 -2.31 -26.61 8.57
N LEU A 317 -1.83 -26.70 7.33
CA LEU A 317 -2.65 -26.78 6.12
C LEU A 317 -3.09 -28.22 5.79
N SER A 318 -2.75 -29.22 6.61
CA SER A 318 -3.11 -30.63 6.37
C SER A 318 -4.62 -30.85 6.23
N LYS A 319 -5.43 -29.99 6.86
CA LYS A 319 -6.90 -30.02 6.76
C LYS A 319 -7.44 -29.54 5.40
N TYR A 320 -6.66 -28.82 4.61
CA TYR A 320 -7.06 -28.29 3.30
C TYR A 320 -6.67 -29.22 2.14
N ASP A 321 -5.76 -30.17 2.34
CA ASP A 321 -5.34 -31.15 1.32
C ASP A 321 -6.46 -32.13 0.96
N THR A 322 -7.37 -32.43 1.89
CA THR A 322 -8.52 -33.32 1.67
C THR A 322 -9.58 -32.69 0.76
N LEU A 323 -9.64 -31.35 0.67
CA LEU A 323 -10.60 -30.63 -0.15
C LEU A 323 -10.14 -30.47 -1.62
N LEU A 324 -8.85 -30.60 -1.89
CA LEU A 324 -8.27 -30.46 -3.23
C LEU A 324 -8.20 -31.77 -4.02
N ARG A 325 -8.61 -32.90 -3.42
CA ARG A 325 -8.59 -34.25 -4.03
C ARG A 325 -9.97 -34.80 -4.41
N GLN A 326 -11.01 -33.96 -4.50
CA GLN A 326 -12.25 -34.42 -5.12
C GLN A 326 -12.10 -34.37 -6.65
N PRO A 327 -12.22 -35.50 -7.38
CA PRO A 327 -12.16 -35.48 -8.82
C PRO A 327 -13.35 -34.67 -9.36
N ALA A 328 -13.08 -33.78 -10.31
CA ALA A 328 -14.11 -33.05 -11.04
C ALA A 328 -15.10 -34.05 -11.65
N VAL A 329 -16.36 -33.93 -11.27
CA VAL A 329 -17.47 -34.74 -11.80
C VAL A 329 -17.59 -34.48 -13.31
N PRO A 330 -17.74 -35.53 -14.14
CA PRO A 330 -17.68 -35.45 -15.60
C PRO A 330 -18.76 -34.61 -16.26
#